data_AF-A0A838R570-F1
#
_entry.id   AF-A0A838R570-F1
#
_cell.length_a   1.000
_cell.length_b   1.000
_cell.length_c   1.000
_cell.angle_alpha   90.00
_cell.angle_beta   90.00
_cell.angle_gamma   90.00
#
_symmetry.space_group_name_H-M   'P 1'
#
loop_
_entity.id
_entity.type
_entity.pdbx_description
1 polymer ?
#
loop_
_entity_poly.entity_id
_entity_poly.type
_entity_poly.pdbx_seq_one_letter_code
_entity_poly.pdbx_strand_id
1 'polypeptide(L)'
;MLRTTITRSSRPREQRGVRTRILIVVTTLLDPQEHPPGEIAELYRRRWQAELHLRTLKVVLPLDRLRCKTPQRVRKEVFMHLTAYNLVRRAMTLAALEGGRQPWQISFKAALQALGAYLPLLGAAMPIEAGCRALVQGIAAHRIGHRPDRCEPRRIKRRPKSQDLLMKPREQYKRNAE
;
A
#
# COMPACT_ATOMS: atom_id res chain seq x y z
N MET A 1 -33.23 -6.59 8.21
CA MET A 1 -32.29 -7.42 8.99
C MET A 1 -31.19 -7.88 8.05
N LEU A 2 -29.93 -7.45 8.25
CA LEU A 2 -28.81 -7.90 7.42
C LEU A 2 -28.38 -9.30 7.88
N ARG A 3 -28.54 -10.32 7.03
CA ARG A 3 -28.01 -11.67 7.30
C ARG A 3 -26.49 -11.64 7.21
N THR A 4 -25.83 -12.29 8.15
CA THR A 4 -24.37 -12.25 8.29
C THR A 4 -23.86 -13.62 8.73
N THR A 5 -22.76 -14.08 8.13
CA THR A 5 -22.11 -15.35 8.46
C THR A 5 -20.76 -15.09 9.14
N ILE A 6 -20.46 -15.88 10.18
CA ILE A 6 -19.18 -15.83 10.89
C ILE A 6 -18.29 -16.94 10.35
N THR A 7 -17.17 -16.55 9.76
CA THR A 7 -16.20 -17.50 9.21
C THR A 7 -14.94 -17.50 10.06
N ARG A 8 -14.52 -18.70 10.50
CA ARG A 8 -13.31 -18.91 11.30
C ARG A 8 -12.27 -19.61 10.45
N SER A 9 -11.10 -18.99 10.30
CA SER A 9 -9.94 -19.61 9.67
C SER A 9 -8.82 -19.73 10.71
N SER A 10 -8.36 -20.96 10.95
CA SER A 10 -7.12 -21.26 11.66
C SER A 10 -6.00 -21.44 10.64
N ARG A 11 -4.79 -21.01 10.98
CA ARG A 11 -3.61 -21.18 10.11
C ARG A 11 -2.61 -22.16 10.71
N PRO A 12 -1.92 -22.96 9.87
CA PRO A 12 -0.76 -23.73 10.30
C PRO A 12 0.38 -22.79 10.74
N ARG A 13 1.23 -23.30 11.64
CA ARG A 13 2.21 -22.55 12.47
C ARG A 13 3.37 -21.91 11.69
N GLU A 14 3.44 -22.10 10.37
CA GLU A 14 4.68 -21.93 9.58
C GLU A 14 4.86 -20.59 8.84
N GLN A 15 3.87 -19.70 8.83
CA GLN A 15 4.00 -18.39 8.16
C GLN A 15 4.67 -17.34 9.06
N ARG A 16 5.97 -17.08 8.82
CA ARG A 16 6.74 -16.05 9.51
C ARG A 16 6.14 -14.66 9.26
N GLY A 17 5.98 -13.87 10.33
CA GLY A 17 5.51 -12.48 10.26
C GLY A 17 4.02 -12.25 10.53
N VAL A 18 3.23 -13.31 10.76
CA VAL A 18 1.81 -13.20 11.15
C VAL A 18 1.64 -13.54 12.62
N ARG A 19 1.16 -12.59 13.43
CA ARG A 19 0.90 -12.81 14.87
C ARG A 19 -0.47 -13.43 15.16
N THR A 20 -1.41 -13.30 14.23
CA THR A 20 -2.80 -13.74 14.40
C THR A 20 -2.93 -15.23 14.18
N ARG A 21 -3.27 -15.98 15.24
CA ARG A 21 -3.49 -17.44 15.20
C ARG A 21 -4.89 -17.83 14.73
N ILE A 22 -5.89 -16.99 15.00
CA ILE A 22 -7.29 -17.21 14.64
C ILE A 22 -7.81 -15.91 14.00
N LEU A 23 -8.35 -16.02 12.80
CA LEU A 23 -9.05 -14.92 12.14
C LEU A 23 -10.55 -15.22 12.14
N ILE A 24 -11.34 -14.32 12.73
CA ILE A 24 -12.80 -14.35 12.70
C ILE A 24 -13.25 -13.22 11.78
N VAL A 25 -13.94 -13.56 10.69
CA VAL A 25 -14.49 -12.59 9.74
C VAL A 25 -16.02 -12.69 9.77
N VAL A 26 -16.65 -11.53 9.96
CA VAL A 26 -18.10 -11.36 9.92
C VAL A 26 -18.43 -10.76 8.56
N THR A 27 -19.19 -11.47 7.73
CA THR A 27 -19.41 -11.09 6.32
C THR A 27 -20.86 -11.32 5.86
N THR A 28 -21.29 -10.54 4.88
CA THR A 28 -22.58 -10.72 4.18
C THR A 28 -22.51 -11.72 3.04
N LEU A 29 -21.33 -12.31 2.79
CA LEU A 29 -21.17 -13.45 1.89
C LEU A 29 -21.73 -14.69 2.59
N LEU A 30 -22.90 -15.15 2.15
CA LEU A 30 -23.68 -16.15 2.88
C LEU A 30 -23.37 -17.59 2.50
N ASP A 31 -22.95 -17.83 1.26
CA ASP A 31 -22.68 -19.17 0.73
C ASP A 31 -21.23 -19.61 1.01
N PRO A 32 -21.00 -20.61 1.89
CA PRO A 32 -19.66 -21.10 2.20
C PRO A 32 -19.03 -21.97 1.10
N GLN A 33 -19.84 -22.49 0.16
CA GLN A 33 -19.34 -23.25 -1.00
C GLN A 33 -18.81 -22.29 -2.07
N GLU A 34 -19.54 -21.20 -2.33
CA GLU A 34 -19.09 -20.14 -3.26
C GLU A 34 -17.95 -19.30 -2.66
N HIS A 35 -17.95 -19.10 -1.33
CA HIS A 35 -16.96 -18.28 -0.64
C HIS A 35 -16.29 -19.06 0.50
N PRO A 36 -15.30 -19.93 0.18
CA PRO A 36 -14.61 -20.70 1.18
C PRO A 36 -13.92 -19.83 2.23
N PRO A 37 -13.87 -20.28 3.50
CA PRO A 37 -13.18 -19.58 4.57
C PRO A 37 -11.73 -19.17 4.28
N GLY A 38 -11.01 -19.98 3.51
CA GLY A 38 -9.63 -19.70 3.10
C GLY A 38 -9.53 -18.48 2.17
N GLU A 39 -10.45 -18.36 1.22
CA GLU A 39 -10.48 -17.24 0.27
C GLU A 39 -10.90 -15.94 0.95
N ILE A 40 -11.89 -16.00 1.84
CA ILE A 40 -12.29 -14.85 2.67
C ILE A 40 -11.10 -14.40 3.54
N ALA A 41 -10.34 -15.34 4.11
CA ALA A 41 -9.16 -15.02 4.90
C ALA A 41 -8.04 -14.39 4.06
N GLU A 42 -7.85 -14.82 2.82
CA GLU A 42 -6.90 -14.22 1.87
C GLU A 42 -7.35 -12.80 1.45
N LEU A 43 -8.63 -12.64 1.12
CA LEU A 43 -9.19 -11.34 0.79
C LEU A 43 -9.05 -10.36 1.97
N TYR A 44 -9.34 -10.84 3.19
CA TYR A 44 -9.18 -10.03 4.39
C TYR A 44 -7.71 -9.66 4.64
N ARG A 45 -6.74 -10.53 4.33
CA ARG A 45 -5.31 -10.17 4.39
C ARG A 45 -4.98 -8.99 3.48
N ARG A 46 -5.57 -8.93 2.29
CA ARG A 46 -5.37 -7.81 1.36
C ARG A 46 -5.85 -6.48 1.94
N ARG A 47 -6.73 -6.47 2.95
CA ARG A 47 -7.09 -5.25 3.70
C ARG A 47 -5.88 -4.55 4.32
N TRP A 48 -4.87 -5.30 4.77
CA TRP A 48 -3.63 -4.71 5.30
C TRP A 48 -2.87 -3.88 4.26
N GLN A 49 -2.98 -4.22 2.96
CA GLN A 49 -2.39 -3.41 1.89
C GLN A 49 -2.98 -2.01 1.86
N ALA A 50 -4.25 -1.84 2.25
CA ALA A 50 -4.88 -0.52 2.35
C ALA A 50 -4.19 0.37 3.40
N GLU A 51 -3.75 -0.19 4.53
CA GLU A 51 -3.00 0.58 5.54
C GLU A 51 -1.63 1.04 5.01
N LEU A 52 -0.93 0.17 4.27
CA LEU A 52 0.32 0.53 3.61
C LEU A 52 0.10 1.61 2.55
N HIS A 53 -1.02 1.54 1.83
CA HIS A 53 -1.42 2.53 0.85
C HIS A 53 -1.75 3.88 1.51
N LEU A 54 -2.50 3.90 2.61
CA LEU A 54 -2.78 5.12 3.38
C LEU A 54 -1.52 5.71 4.02
N ARG A 55 -0.58 4.88 4.45
CA ARG A 55 0.73 5.36 4.95
C ARG A 55 1.49 6.16 3.89
N THR A 56 1.25 5.88 2.61
CA THR A 56 1.87 6.62 1.50
C THR A 56 1.48 8.09 1.52
N LEU A 57 0.24 8.43 1.92
CA LEU A 57 -0.17 9.82 2.12
C LEU A 57 0.72 10.51 3.15
N LYS A 58 1.07 9.87 4.26
CA LYS A 58 1.92 10.51 5.27
C LYS A 58 3.39 10.55 4.86
N VAL A 59 3.91 9.49 4.24
CA VAL A 59 5.35 9.31 4.04
C VAL A 59 5.86 9.85 2.71
N VAL A 60 5.07 9.73 1.64
CA VAL A 60 5.46 10.15 0.29
C VAL A 60 4.81 11.47 -0.10
N LEU A 61 3.55 11.69 0.29
CA LEU A 61 2.80 12.92 0.01
C LEU A 61 2.59 13.74 1.28
N PRO A 62 3.67 14.26 1.90
CA PRO A 62 3.83 14.64 3.33
C PRO A 62 2.61 15.28 4.03
N LEU A 63 1.53 14.53 4.19
CA LEU A 63 0.23 15.02 4.66
C LEU A 63 0.26 15.36 6.16
N ASP A 64 1.27 14.88 6.87
CA ASP A 64 1.53 15.21 8.26
C ASP A 64 2.16 16.61 8.44
N ARG A 65 2.53 17.30 7.35
CA ARG A 65 3.15 18.63 7.37
C ARG A 65 2.42 19.59 6.46
N LEU A 66 1.33 20.16 6.97
CA LEU A 66 0.51 21.15 6.28
C LEU A 66 1.10 22.56 6.44
N ARG A 67 1.08 23.36 5.38
CA ARG A 67 1.64 24.71 5.33
C ARG A 67 0.60 25.77 5.68
N CYS A 68 -0.67 25.51 5.41
CA CYS A 68 -1.74 26.46 5.64
C CYS A 68 -2.04 26.63 7.14
N LYS A 69 -2.34 27.87 7.55
CA LYS A 69 -2.60 28.23 8.96
C LYS A 69 -4.09 28.47 9.29
N THR A 70 -4.98 28.47 8.29
CA THR A 70 -6.43 28.67 8.51
C THR A 70 -7.21 27.40 8.24
N PRO A 71 -8.28 27.08 9.01
CA PRO A 71 -9.03 25.83 8.86
C PRO A 71 -9.55 25.58 7.45
N GLN A 72 -10.01 26.62 6.76
CA GLN A 72 -10.54 26.54 5.40
C GLN A 72 -9.43 26.17 4.39
N ARG A 73 -8.25 26.77 4.52
CA ARG A 73 -7.11 26.47 3.63
C ARG A 73 -6.48 25.11 3.93
N VAL A 74 -6.43 24.71 5.20
CA VAL A 74 -6.00 23.37 5.64
C VAL A 74 -6.86 22.29 4.98
N ARG A 75 -8.20 22.44 4.97
CA ARG A 75 -9.09 21.50 4.28
C ARG A 75 -8.74 21.38 2.79
N LYS A 76 -8.54 22.52 2.10
CA LYS A 76 -8.14 22.54 0.69
C LYS A 76 -6.79 21.84 0.47
N GLU A 77 -5.81 22.08 1.34
CA GLU A 77 -4.50 21.42 1.27
C GLU A 77 -4.62 19.90 1.41
N VAL A 78 -5.45 19.41 2.35
CA VAL A 78 -5.75 17.97 2.50
C VAL A 78 -6.41 17.42 1.23
N PHE A 79 -7.40 18.11 0.67
CA PHE A 79 -8.05 17.69 -0.58
C PHE A 79 -7.05 17.61 -1.74
N MET A 80 -6.14 18.57 -1.87
CA MET A 80 -5.10 18.53 -2.90
C MET A 80 -4.18 17.31 -2.77
N HIS A 81 -3.80 16.94 -1.55
CA HIS A 81 -3.02 15.71 -1.31
C HIS A 81 -3.81 14.45 -1.69
N LEU A 82 -5.11 14.39 -1.38
CA LEU A 82 -5.97 13.27 -1.75
C LEU A 82 -6.16 13.19 -3.27
N THR A 83 -6.34 14.32 -3.95
CA THR A 83 -6.42 14.39 -5.41
C THR A 83 -5.13 13.90 -6.05
N ALA A 84 -3.97 14.41 -5.60
CA ALA A 84 -2.66 13.96 -6.09
C ALA A 84 -2.46 12.45 -5.87
N TYR A 85 -2.81 11.96 -4.68
CA TYR A 85 -2.78 10.54 -4.37
C TYR A 85 -3.62 9.69 -5.33
N ASN A 86 -4.87 10.10 -5.54
CA ASN A 86 -5.79 9.39 -6.44
C ASN A 86 -5.33 9.43 -7.89
N LEU A 87 -4.75 10.54 -8.35
CA LEU A 87 -4.17 10.66 -9.68
C LEU A 87 -3.02 9.68 -9.89
N VAL A 88 -2.07 9.64 -8.94
CA VAL A 88 -0.96 8.67 -8.99
C VAL A 88 -1.47 7.24 -8.95
N ARG A 89 -2.46 6.94 -8.10
CA ARG A 89 -3.09 5.61 -8.04
C ARG A 89 -3.76 5.23 -9.35
N ARG A 90 -4.43 6.17 -10.02
CA ARG A 90 -5.06 5.93 -11.31
C ARG A 90 -4.00 5.62 -12.38
N ALA A 91 -2.93 6.40 -12.45
CA ALA A 91 -1.82 6.16 -13.37
C ALA A 91 -1.17 4.79 -13.12
N MET A 92 -0.94 4.43 -11.85
CA MET A 92 -0.45 3.09 -11.48
C MET A 92 -1.41 1.98 -11.92
N THR A 93 -2.72 2.15 -11.76
CA THR A 93 -3.69 1.14 -12.20
C THR A 93 -3.67 0.95 -13.70
N LEU A 94 -3.59 2.04 -14.48
CA LEU A 94 -3.46 1.96 -15.94
C LEU A 94 -2.18 1.23 -16.35
N ALA A 95 -1.04 1.60 -15.75
CA ALA A 95 0.24 0.94 -15.98
C ALA A 95 0.25 -0.53 -15.57
N ALA A 96 -0.46 -0.87 -14.50
CA ALA A 96 -0.62 -2.25 -14.07
C ALA A 96 -1.42 -3.07 -15.09
N LEU A 97 -2.55 -2.53 -15.57
CA LEU A 97 -3.38 -3.18 -16.58
C LEU A 97 -2.61 -3.42 -17.89
N GLU A 98 -1.95 -2.39 -18.42
CA GLU A 98 -1.15 -2.52 -19.66
C GLU A 98 0.02 -3.49 -19.47
N GLY A 99 0.61 -3.51 -18.27
CA GLY A 99 1.70 -4.40 -17.93
C GLY A 99 1.30 -5.82 -17.49
N GLY A 100 0.02 -6.19 -17.50
CA GLY A 100 -0.43 -7.50 -17.00
C GLY A 100 -0.10 -7.75 -15.52
N ARG A 101 -0.14 -6.70 -14.70
CA ARG A 101 0.29 -6.67 -13.30
C ARG A 101 -0.82 -6.18 -12.39
N GLN A 102 -0.62 -6.38 -11.09
CA GLN A 102 -1.52 -5.83 -10.08
C GLN A 102 -1.03 -4.46 -9.59
N PRO A 103 -1.93 -3.49 -9.31
CA PRO A 103 -1.54 -2.13 -8.95
C PRO A 103 -0.60 -2.02 -7.73
N TRP A 104 -0.68 -2.96 -6.78
CA TRP A 104 0.19 -2.99 -5.59
C TRP A 104 1.59 -3.55 -5.86
N GLN A 105 1.86 -4.05 -7.06
CA GLN A 105 3.20 -4.48 -7.48
C GLN A 105 4.02 -3.32 -8.05
N ILE A 106 3.44 -2.13 -8.21
CA ILE A 106 4.08 -0.93 -8.74
C ILE A 106 4.45 0.01 -7.59
N SER A 107 5.63 0.62 -7.67
CA SER A 107 6.10 1.58 -6.67
C SER A 107 5.38 2.92 -6.80
N PHE A 108 4.64 3.32 -5.76
CA PHE A 108 3.98 4.64 -5.73
C PHE A 108 4.96 5.80 -5.87
N LYS A 109 6.13 5.73 -5.19
CA LYS A 109 7.14 6.78 -5.25
C LYS A 109 7.70 6.91 -6.67
N ALA A 110 7.98 5.79 -7.32
CA ALA A 110 8.48 5.81 -8.69
C ALA A 110 7.41 6.33 -9.66
N ALA A 111 6.14 5.97 -9.47
CA ALA A 111 5.04 6.50 -10.27
C ALA A 111 4.89 8.02 -10.12
N LEU A 112 5.02 8.55 -8.90
CA LEU A 112 5.02 10.00 -8.65
C LEU A 112 6.21 10.69 -9.34
N GLN A 113 7.40 10.10 -9.29
CA GLN A 113 8.58 10.65 -9.97
C GLN A 113 8.43 10.63 -11.49
N ALA A 114 7.89 9.54 -12.06
CA ALA A 114 7.59 9.45 -13.49
C ALA A 114 6.57 10.51 -13.91
N LEU A 115 5.46 10.68 -13.15
CA LEU A 115 4.50 11.75 -13.41
C LEU A 115 5.17 13.13 -13.39
N GLY A 116 5.99 13.43 -12.39
CA GLY A 116 6.71 14.70 -12.30
C GLY A 116 7.69 14.94 -13.45
N ALA A 117 8.29 13.89 -14.01
CA ALA A 117 9.23 13.98 -15.13
C ALA A 117 8.53 14.13 -16.48
N TYR A 118 7.41 13.44 -16.70
CA TYR A 118 6.71 13.43 -17.99
C TYR A 118 5.70 14.56 -18.13
N LEU A 119 5.05 15.02 -17.05
CA LEU A 119 4.04 16.09 -17.11
C LEU A 119 4.54 17.36 -17.83
N PRO A 120 5.76 17.88 -17.59
CA PRO A 120 6.27 19.05 -18.31
C PRO A 120 6.52 18.82 -19.81
N LEU A 121 6.66 17.57 -20.24
CA LEU A 121 6.96 17.22 -21.64
C LEU A 121 5.68 17.08 -22.49
N LEU A 122 4.54 16.77 -21.85
CA LEU A 122 3.25 16.61 -22.51
C LEU A 122 2.80 17.92 -23.17
N GLY A 123 2.58 17.89 -24.49
CA GLY A 123 2.09 19.04 -25.25
C GLY A 123 3.16 20.09 -25.59
N ALA A 124 4.31 20.08 -24.93
CA ALA A 124 5.42 20.99 -25.22
C ALA A 124 6.47 20.38 -26.18
N ALA A 125 6.83 19.12 -25.97
CA ALA A 125 7.90 18.45 -26.72
C ALA A 125 7.43 17.15 -27.41
N MET A 126 6.23 16.65 -27.07
CA MET A 126 5.69 15.42 -27.64
C MET A 126 4.17 15.45 -27.76
N PRO A 127 3.60 14.73 -28.75
CA PRO A 127 2.16 14.49 -28.81
C PRO A 127 1.67 13.87 -27.50
N ILE A 128 0.52 14.35 -27.03
CA ILE A 128 -0.05 13.95 -25.72
C ILE A 128 -0.20 12.43 -25.63
N GLU A 129 -0.69 11.77 -26.67
CA GLU A 129 -0.89 10.32 -26.69
C GLU A 129 0.43 9.55 -26.53
N ALA A 130 1.47 9.97 -27.27
CA ALA A 130 2.79 9.35 -27.20
C ALA A 130 3.40 9.52 -25.81
N GLY A 131 3.25 10.69 -25.20
CA GLY A 131 3.75 10.96 -23.85
C GLY A 131 2.99 10.22 -22.77
N CYS A 132 1.67 10.11 -22.88
CA CYS A 132 0.85 9.29 -22.01
C CYS A 132 1.26 7.81 -22.08
N ARG A 133 1.49 7.28 -23.28
CA ARG A 133 1.95 5.90 -23.46
C ARG A 133 3.32 5.68 -22.81
N ALA A 134 4.29 6.57 -23.09
CA ALA A 134 5.62 6.48 -22.51
C ALA A 134 5.62 6.58 -20.98
N LEU A 135 4.78 7.46 -20.42
CA LEU A 135 4.56 7.55 -18.98
C LEU A 135 4.03 6.24 -18.40
N VAL A 136 2.98 5.67 -19.00
CA VAL A 136 2.36 4.43 -18.51
C VAL A 136 3.36 3.27 -18.55
N GLN A 137 4.13 3.15 -19.63
CA GLN A 137 5.19 2.14 -19.76
C GLN A 137 6.31 2.35 -18.74
N GLY A 138 6.75 3.59 -18.54
CA GLY A 138 7.75 3.94 -17.53
C GLY A 138 7.30 3.59 -16.12
N ILE A 139 6.04 3.86 -15.78
CA ILE A 139 5.45 3.46 -14.49
C ILE A 139 5.43 1.93 -14.35
N ALA A 140 5.01 1.21 -15.39
CA ALA A 140 4.90 -0.26 -15.37
C ALA A 140 6.25 -0.96 -15.14
N ALA A 141 7.35 -0.36 -15.57
CA ALA A 141 8.71 -0.86 -15.36
C ALA A 141 9.15 -0.83 -13.88
N HIS A 142 8.61 0.09 -13.07
CA HIS A 142 9.03 0.29 -11.68
C HIS A 142 8.33 -0.63 -10.69
N ARG A 143 8.79 -1.88 -10.67
CA ARG A 143 8.26 -2.94 -9.80
C ARG A 143 8.76 -2.86 -8.37
N ILE A 144 7.87 -3.18 -7.42
CA ILE A 144 8.26 -3.49 -6.04
C ILE A 144 8.77 -4.93 -6.01
N GLY A 145 9.93 -5.15 -5.39
CA GLY A 145 10.49 -6.50 -5.25
C GLY A 145 9.60 -7.40 -4.37
N HIS A 146 9.39 -8.64 -4.81
CA HIS A 146 8.66 -9.66 -4.05
C HIS A 146 9.49 -10.09 -2.84
N ARG A 147 9.02 -9.77 -1.63
CA ARG A 147 9.70 -10.08 -0.36
C ARG A 147 8.66 -10.60 0.65
N PRO A 148 8.20 -11.85 0.49
CA PRO A 148 7.22 -12.45 1.39
C PRO A 148 7.82 -12.60 2.80
N ASP A 149 6.94 -12.66 3.81
CA ASP A 149 7.31 -12.99 5.20
C ASP A 149 8.35 -12.08 5.87
N ARG A 150 8.41 -10.82 5.42
CA ARG A 150 9.31 -9.83 6.03
C ARG A 150 8.85 -9.50 7.46
N CYS A 151 9.49 -10.14 8.43
CA CYS A 151 9.41 -9.76 9.84
C CYS A 151 10.61 -8.87 10.21
N GLU A 152 10.37 -7.58 10.43
CA GLU A 152 11.39 -6.67 10.96
C GLU A 152 11.12 -6.42 12.45
N PRO A 153 12.14 -6.43 13.32
CA PRO A 153 11.96 -6.06 14.71
C PRO A 153 11.43 -4.62 14.80
N ARG A 154 10.42 -4.37 15.63
CA ARG A 154 9.84 -3.04 15.85
C ARG A 154 10.75 -2.21 16.76
N ARG A 155 11.97 -1.94 16.28
CA ARG A 155 13.08 -1.32 16.99
C ARG A 155 13.72 -0.24 16.10
N ILE A 156 14.17 0.88 16.67
CA ILE A 156 14.74 2.01 15.92
C ILE A 156 16.25 2.13 16.14
N LYS A 157 17.00 2.60 15.13
CA LYS A 157 18.45 2.79 15.26
C LYS A 157 18.86 4.07 16.01
N ARG A 158 17.99 5.09 16.04
CA ARG A 158 18.26 6.43 16.62
C ARG A 158 16.96 7.00 17.19
N ARG A 159 17.00 7.73 18.33
CA ARG A 159 15.80 8.33 18.96
C ARG A 159 15.37 9.63 18.26
N PRO A 160 14.04 9.81 18.07
CA PRO A 160 13.28 10.59 19.06
C PRO A 160 11.93 9.96 19.49
N LYS A 161 11.60 8.72 19.11
CA LYS A 161 10.30 8.10 19.44
C LYS A 161 10.39 7.10 20.60
N SER A 162 9.25 6.83 21.27
CA SER A 162 9.09 5.88 22.38
C SER A 162 9.23 4.40 21.99
N GLN A 163 10.00 4.10 20.96
CA GLN A 163 10.28 2.73 20.52
C GLN A 163 11.66 2.31 21.01
N ASP A 164 11.77 1.03 21.34
CA ASP A 164 13.01 0.42 21.78
C ASP A 164 14.13 0.50 20.72
N LEU A 165 15.38 0.57 21.16
CA LEU A 165 16.54 0.66 20.27
C LEU A 165 16.92 -0.68 19.64
N LEU A 166 17.38 -0.65 18.39
CA LEU A 166 17.95 -1.78 17.67
C LEU A 166 19.44 -1.90 18.03
N MET A 167 19.73 -2.53 19.17
CA MET A 167 21.09 -2.65 19.74
C MET A 167 21.85 -3.89 19.27
N LYS A 168 21.14 -4.90 18.77
CA LYS A 168 21.71 -6.15 18.24
C LYS A 168 21.45 -6.28 16.72
N PRO A 169 22.20 -7.13 16.01
CA PRO A 169 21.90 -7.49 14.62
C PRO A 169 20.45 -7.99 14.48
N ARG A 170 19.79 -7.63 13.37
CA ARG A 170 18.36 -7.92 13.14
C ARG A 170 18.01 -9.39 13.27
N GLU A 171 18.88 -10.27 12.81
CA GLU A 171 18.68 -11.72 12.85
C GLU A 171 18.55 -12.25 14.29
N GLN A 172 19.24 -11.65 15.26
CA GLN A 172 19.13 -12.04 16.66
C GLN A 172 17.76 -11.70 17.26
N TYR A 173 17.14 -10.60 16.84
CA TYR A 173 15.79 -10.25 17.29
C TYR A 173 14.69 -11.09 16.61
N LYS A 174 14.93 -11.53 15.37
CA LYS A 174 13.96 -12.38 14.65
C LYS A 174 13.90 -13.78 15.26
N ARG A 175 15.02 -14.34 15.70
CA ARG A 175 15.08 -15.66 16.38
C ARG A 175 14.32 -15.68 17.71
N ASN A 176 14.28 -14.56 18.43
CA ASN A 176 13.62 -14.48 19.75
C ASN A 176 12.10 -14.16 19.66
N ALA A 177 11.53 -14.08 18.46
CA ALA A 177 10.12 -13.76 18.22
C ALA A 177 9.29 -14.98 17.80
N GLU A 178 9.90 -16.18 17.75
CA GLU A 178 9.25 -17.49 17.61
C GLU A 178 8.68 -17.97 18.97
#